data_AF-A0A5K0Y5A9-F1
#
_entry.id   AF-A0A5K0Y5A9-F1
#
_cell.length_a   1.000
_cell.length_b   1.000
_cell.length_c   1.000
_cell.angle_alpha   90.00
_cell.angle_beta   90.00
_cell.angle_gamma   90.00
#
_symmetry.space_group_name_H-M   'P 1'
#
loop_
_entity.id
_entity.type
_entity.pdbx_description
1 polymer ?
#
loop_
_entity_poly.entity_id
_entity_poly.type
_entity_poly.pdbx_seq_one_letter_code
_entity_poly.pdbx_strand_id
1 'polypeptide(L)' 'AWSNDAYKSVEHRVIANKIVERFSVAFFLCPSYDTVIETCRRPAMYKKFTFGEFRQQVQEDVRRTGHKIGLPRFLV' A
#
# COMPACT_ATOMS: atom_id res chain seq x y z
N ALA A 1 -1.41 8.39 2.66
CA ALA A 1 -0.66 9.21 1.67
C ALA A 1 -1.54 10.27 0.99
N TRP A 2 -2.25 10.00 -0.13
CA TRP A 2 -3.05 11.02 -0.84
C TRP A 2 -4.06 11.77 0.07
N SER A 3 -4.82 11.01 0.85
CA SER A 3 -5.82 11.54 1.79
C SER A 3 -5.24 12.20 3.04
N ASN A 4 -3.92 12.14 3.24
CA ASN A 4 -3.25 12.51 4.49
C ASN A 4 -3.93 11.87 5.72
N ASP A 5 -4.12 10.55 5.65
CA ASP A 5 -4.76 9.66 6.65
C ASP A 5 -6.20 9.95 7.06
N ALA A 6 -6.91 10.81 6.33
CA ALA A 6 -8.37 10.88 6.48
C ALA A 6 -9.08 9.58 6.08
N TYR A 7 -8.45 8.78 5.21
CA TYR A 7 -8.90 7.42 4.91
C TYR A 7 -7.83 6.42 5.27
N LYS A 8 -8.22 5.37 5.99
CA LYS A 8 -7.34 4.25 6.37
C LYS A 8 -7.43 3.14 5.32
N SER A 9 -6.30 2.59 4.92
CA SER A 9 -6.27 1.39 4.08
C SER A 9 -6.82 0.20 4.87
N VAL A 10 -7.67 -0.60 4.24
CA VAL A 10 -8.34 -1.73 4.91
C VAL A 10 -7.37 -2.89 5.13
N GLU A 11 -7.20 -3.29 6.38
CA GLU A 11 -6.58 -4.57 6.74
C GLU A 11 -7.61 -5.69 6.56
N HIS A 12 -7.21 -6.75 5.85
CA HIS A 12 -8.09 -7.88 5.57
C HIS A 12 -7.29 -9.18 5.56
N ARG A 13 -7.96 -10.28 5.91
CA ARG A 13 -7.39 -11.63 5.88
C ARG A 13 -8.38 -12.61 5.28
N VAL A 14 -7.87 -13.68 4.70
CA VAL A 14 -8.67 -14.83 4.26
C VAL A 14 -8.37 -15.99 5.19
N ILE A 15 -9.40 -16.70 5.63
CA ILE A 15 -9.28 -17.90 6.46
C ILE A 15 -9.59 -19.10 5.57
N ALA A 16 -8.76 -20.14 5.66
CA ALA A 16 -8.95 -21.38 4.91
C ALA A 16 -10.24 -22.10 5.36
N ASN A 17 -11.07 -22.49 4.39
CA ASN A 17 -12.21 -23.37 4.64
C ASN A 17 -11.73 -24.82 4.58
N LYS A 18 -12.11 -25.63 5.59
CA LYS A 18 -11.65 -27.03 5.72
C LYS A 18 -12.46 -28.03 4.88
N ILE A 19 -13.62 -27.63 4.38
CA ILE A 19 -14.62 -28.54 3.78
C ILE A 19 -14.76 -28.30 2.29
N VAL A 20 -14.80 -27.03 1.88
CA VAL A 20 -15.05 -26.64 0.49
C VAL A 20 -14.03 -25.64 0.00
N GLU A 21 -13.69 -25.72 -1.28
CA GLU A 21 -12.82 -24.78 -1.95
C GLU A 21 -13.48 -23.39 -2.06
N ARG A 22 -12.67 -22.34 -1.93
CA ARG A 22 -13.12 -20.95 -2.13
C ARG A 22 -12.33 -20.32 -3.25
N PHE A 23 -13.03 -19.91 -4.30
CA PHE A 23 -12.46 -19.14 -5.41
C PHE A 23 -12.80 -17.65 -5.24
N SER A 24 -11.83 -16.78 -5.51
CA SER A 24 -12.06 -15.34 -5.53
C SER A 24 -11.08 -14.65 -6.47
N VAL A 25 -11.53 -13.54 -7.07
CA VAL A 25 -10.70 -12.66 -7.89
C VAL A 25 -10.58 -11.31 -7.19
N ALA A 26 -9.36 -10.80 -7.07
CA ALA A 26 -9.10 -9.47 -6.52
C ALA A 26 -8.78 -8.50 -7.65
N PHE A 27 -9.31 -7.28 -7.55
CA PHE A 27 -9.02 -6.18 -8.46
C PHE A 27 -8.41 -5.01 -7.69
N PHE A 28 -7.36 -4.42 -8.24
CA PHE A 28 -6.68 -3.25 -7.68
C PHE A 28 -6.60 -2.16 -8.73
N LEU A 29 -7.24 -1.02 -8.47
CA LEU A 29 -7.03 0.19 -9.26
C LEU A 29 -5.77 0.90 -8.73
N CYS A 30 -4.76 1.04 -9.57
CA CYS A 30 -3.49 1.66 -9.23
C CYS A 30 -3.15 2.75 -10.25
N PRO A 31 -2.50 3.85 -9.84
CA PRO A 31 -2.01 4.86 -10.77
C PRO A 31 -0.83 4.31 -11.60
N SER A 32 -0.39 5.09 -12.59
CA SER A 32 0.84 4.78 -13.33
C SER A 32 2.04 4.75 -12.38
N TYR A 33 3.08 3.99 -12.73
CA TYR A 33 4.31 3.89 -11.94
C TYR A 33 4.97 5.25 -11.72
N ASP A 34 4.93 6.13 -12.72
CA ASP A 34 5.55 7.46 -12.65
C ASP A 34 4.67 8.50 -11.94
N THR A 35 3.45 8.14 -11.53
CA THR A 35 2.56 9.07 -10.83
C THR A 35 3.14 9.41 -9.45
N VAL A 36 3.37 10.70 -9.22
CA VAL A 36 3.77 11.24 -7.91
C VAL A 36 2.60 11.20 -6.95
N ILE A 37 2.82 10.58 -5.79
CA ILE A 37 1.90 10.50 -4.67
C ILE A 37 2.25 11.61 -3.68
N GLU A 38 1.37 12.60 -3.58
CA GLU A 38 1.46 13.66 -2.58
C GLU A 38 0.07 14.13 -2.14
N THR A 39 -0.03 14.74 -0.97
CA THR A 39 -1.29 15.32 -0.50
C THR A 39 -1.38 16.81 -0.82
N CYS A 40 -2.58 17.26 -1.16
CA CYS A 40 -2.91 18.69 -1.24
C CYS A 40 -3.13 19.32 0.16
N ARG A 41 -3.18 18.50 1.22
CA ARG A 41 -3.36 18.97 2.61
C ARG A 41 -2.03 19.41 3.22
N ARG A 42 -2.13 20.29 4.22
CA ARG A 42 -1.00 20.81 4.99
C ARG A 42 -1.32 20.75 6.49
N PRO A 43 -0.35 20.34 7.35
CA PRO A 43 0.98 19.82 6.98
C PRO A 43 0.90 18.45 6.30
N ALA A 44 1.89 18.13 5.46
CA ALA A 44 1.98 16.83 4.80
C ALA A 44 2.65 15.82 5.73
N MET A 45 1.98 14.69 6.01
CA MET A 45 2.54 13.64 6.87
C MET A 45 3.49 12.70 6.14
N TYR A 46 3.43 12.69 4.81
CA TYR A 46 4.25 11.83 3.96
C TYR A 46 5.11 12.67 3.02
N LYS A 47 6.37 12.25 2.83
CA LYS A 47 7.23 12.78 1.77
C LYS A 47 6.65 12.46 0.40
N LYS A 48 7.06 13.20 -0.64
CA LYS A 48 6.68 12.87 -2.02
C LYS A 48 7.39 11.60 -2.46
N PHE A 49 6.68 10.72 -3.16
CA PHE A 49 7.22 9.52 -3.79
C PHE A 49 6.38 9.13 -5.00
N THR A 50 6.93 8.37 -5.94
CA THR A 50 6.17 7.80 -7.06
C THR A 50 5.51 6.49 -6.67
N PHE A 51 4.43 6.10 -7.36
CA PHE A 51 3.83 4.78 -7.15
C PHE A 51 4.84 3.64 -7.39
N GLY A 52 5.75 3.83 -8.35
CA GLY A 52 6.86 2.90 -8.61
C GLY A 52 7.81 2.74 -7.43
N GLU A 53 8.23 3.85 -6.81
CA GLU A 53 9.06 3.81 -5.59
C GLU A 53 8.35 3.07 -4.45
N PHE A 54 7.06 3.32 -4.25
CA PHE A 54 6.26 2.59 -3.25
C PHE A 54 6.25 1.08 -3.51
N ARG A 55 6.04 0.67 -4.76
CA ARG A 55 6.03 -0.76 -5.15
C ARG A 55 7.39 -1.40 -4.94
N GLN A 56 8.47 -0.73 -5.32
CA GLN A 56 9.84 -1.20 -5.12
C GLN A 56 10.18 -1.35 -3.64
N GLN A 57 9.85 -0.34 -2.81
CA GLN A 57 10.09 -0.40 -1.37
C GLN A 57 9.33 -1.55 -0.71
N VAL A 58 8.07 -1.77 -1.08
CA VAL A 58 7.28 -2.90 -0.58
C VAL A 58 7.93 -4.24 -0.97
N GLN A 59 8.43 -4.38 -2.19
CA GLN A 59 9.14 -5.59 -2.62
C GLN A 59 10.44 -5.79 -1.85
N GLU A 60 11.18 -4.71 -1.57
CA GLU A 60 12.40 -4.79 -0.75
C GLU A 60 12.09 -5.20 0.70
N ASP A 61 11.07 -4.58 1.32
CA ASP A 61 10.67 -4.90 2.69
C ASP A 61 10.26 -6.38 2.82
N VAL A 62 9.47 -6.90 1.87
CA VAL A 62 9.07 -8.31 1.86
C VAL A 62 10.29 -9.22 1.67
N ARG A 63 11.20 -8.90 0.76
CA ARG A 63 12.44 -9.68 0.55
C ARG A 63 13.31 -9.71 1.80
N ARG A 64 13.42 -8.60 2.53
CA ARG A 64 14.32 -8.47 3.68
C ARG A 64 13.72 -8.97 4.99
N THR A 65 12.41 -8.81 5.18
CA THR A 65 11.75 -8.99 6.49
C THR A 65 10.63 -10.02 6.46
N GLY A 66 10.22 -10.49 5.28
CA GLY A 66 9.01 -11.30 5.09
C GLY A 66 7.71 -10.51 5.20
N HIS A 67 7.76 -9.21 5.53
CA HIS A 67 6.59 -8.39 5.81
C HIS A 67 6.52 -7.17 4.91
N LYS A 68 5.30 -6.78 4.53
CA LYS A 68 5.02 -5.51 3.88
C LYS A 68 4.86 -4.42 4.95
N ILE A 69 5.72 -3.41 4.93
CA ILE A 69 5.64 -2.26 5.85
C ILE A 69 4.77 -1.16 5.23
N GLY A 70 5.06 -0.76 3.99
CA GLY A 70 4.21 0.17 3.24
C GLY A 70 4.43 1.64 3.58
N LEU A 71 3.33 2.39 3.75
CA LEU A 71 3.35 3.86 3.88
C LEU A 71 4.22 4.43 5.03
N PRO A 72 4.44 3.74 6.17
CA PRO A 72 5.37 4.22 7.20
C PRO A 72 6.80 4.50 6.71
N ARG A 73 7.25 3.88 5.61
CA ARG A 73 8.56 4.16 4.97
C ARG A 73 8.66 5.57 4.36
N PHE A 74 7.53 6.26 4.24
CA PHE A 74 7.39 7.53 3.55
C PHE A 74 6.88 8.66 4.45
N LEU A 75 6.87 8.47 5.78
CA LEU A 75 6.56 9.56 6.71
C LEU A 75 7.64 10.66 6.65
N VAL A 76 7.24 11.90 6.94
CA VAL A 76 8.15 13.06 7.16
C VAL A 76 8.70 13.03 8.58
#